data_AF-A0AAN9ZCT6-F1
#
_entry.id   AF-A0AAN9ZCT6-F1
#
_cell.length_a   1.000
_cell.length_b   1.000
_cell.length_c   1.000
_cell.angle_alpha   90.00
_cell.angle_beta   90.00
_cell.angle_gamma   90.00
#
_symmetry.space_group_name_H-M   'P 1'
#
loop_
_entity.id
_entity.type
_entity.pdbx_description
1 polymer ?
#
loop_
_entity_poly.entity_id
_entity_poly.type
_entity_poly.pdbx_seq_one_letter_code
_entity_poly.pdbx_strand_id
1 'polypeptide(L)'
;MGLHFGELAKIRGIITYKLSPFEQRAFAGLLSHGFPNSVKRIASMLIRVVPPFAVAYMIYDGVEKKHQQLMRKNPADYENDHLFQVTNPQYETRDYSEKANNLETTLP
;
A
#
# COMPACT_ATOMS: atom_id res chain seq x y z
N MET A 1 -37.36 -7.93 24.55
CA MET A 1 -37.48 -9.39 24.66
C MET A 1 -36.09 -9.98 24.49
N GLY A 2 -35.32 -10.08 25.57
CA GLY A 2 -33.89 -10.42 25.54
C GLY A 2 -33.66 -11.92 25.54
N LEU A 3 -32.60 -12.37 24.85
CA LEU A 3 -32.14 -13.75 24.91
C LEU A 3 -31.59 -14.04 26.32
N HIS A 4 -32.40 -14.66 27.18
CA HIS A 4 -32.02 -15.01 28.56
C HIS A 4 -31.61 -16.48 28.68
N PHE A 5 -30.66 -16.76 29.57
CA PHE A 5 -30.31 -18.13 29.96
C PHE A 5 -31.56 -18.86 30.47
N GLY A 6 -31.91 -19.98 29.81
CA GLY A 6 -33.13 -20.76 30.06
C GLY A 6 -34.08 -20.81 28.86
N GLU A 7 -34.06 -19.82 27.97
CA GLU A 7 -34.96 -19.73 26.80
C GLU A 7 -34.24 -19.85 25.45
N LEU A 8 -32.95 -20.24 25.44
CA LEU A 8 -32.14 -20.25 24.21
C LEU A 8 -32.55 -21.36 23.22
N ALA A 9 -32.64 -22.60 23.70
CA ALA A 9 -32.88 -23.76 22.85
C ALA A 9 -33.35 -24.97 23.67
N LYS A 10 -34.18 -25.82 23.06
CA LYS A 10 -34.57 -27.12 23.61
C LYS A 10 -33.58 -28.20 23.16
N ILE A 11 -32.63 -28.54 24.01
CA ILE A 11 -31.59 -29.56 23.76
C ILE A 11 -31.81 -30.74 24.71
N ARG A 12 -31.69 -31.97 24.22
CA ARG A 12 -31.88 -33.21 25.02
C ARG A 12 -30.74 -34.18 24.72
N GLY A 13 -30.27 -34.91 25.74
CA GLY A 13 -29.34 -36.04 25.57
C GLY A 13 -27.86 -35.69 25.35
N ILE A 14 -27.41 -34.47 25.64
CA ILE A 14 -25.99 -34.10 25.56
C ILE A 14 -25.37 -34.16 26.96
N ILE A 15 -24.31 -34.97 27.11
CA ILE A 15 -23.49 -35.04 28.33
C ILE A 15 -22.12 -34.43 28.03
N THR A 16 -21.71 -33.43 28.82
CA THR A 16 -20.41 -32.77 28.67
C THR A 16 -19.57 -32.97 29.93
N TYR A 17 -18.33 -33.45 29.76
CA TYR A 17 -17.38 -33.61 30.84
C TYR A 17 -16.39 -32.45 30.85
N LYS A 18 -16.02 -31.99 32.04
CA LYS A 18 -15.05 -30.90 32.24
C LYS A 18 -14.19 -31.22 33.45
N LEU A 19 -12.91 -30.86 33.38
CA LEU A 19 -11.97 -30.95 34.50
C LEU A 19 -11.86 -29.59 35.20
N SER A 20 -11.58 -29.58 36.51
CA SER A 20 -11.35 -28.32 37.24
C SER A 20 -10.17 -27.55 36.64
N PRO A 21 -10.23 -26.21 36.53
CA PRO A 21 -9.11 -25.41 36.02
C PRO A 21 -7.80 -25.61 36.81
N PHE A 22 -7.89 -25.90 38.10
CA PHE A 22 -6.73 -26.15 38.97
C PHE A 22 -6.04 -27.50 38.72
N GLU A 23 -6.70 -28.39 37.97
CA GLU A 23 -6.18 -29.71 37.59
C GLU A 23 -5.67 -29.71 36.13
N GLN A 24 -5.91 -28.63 35.38
CA GLN A 24 -5.48 -28.48 34.00
C GLN A 24 -4.18 -27.68 33.90
N ARG A 25 -3.35 -28.01 32.91
CA ARG A 25 -2.18 -27.18 32.56
C ARG A 25 -2.64 -26.08 31.61
N ALA A 26 -2.45 -24.82 31.98
CA ALA A 26 -2.89 -23.66 31.19
C ALA A 26 -2.30 -23.63 29.75
N PHE A 27 -1.07 -24.10 29.58
CA PHE A 27 -0.36 -24.14 28.28
C PHE A 27 -0.16 -25.58 27.75
N ALA A 28 -1.06 -26.50 28.11
CA ALA A 28 -1.01 -27.86 27.58
C ALA A 28 -0.94 -27.86 26.05
N GLY A 29 0.06 -28.53 25.48
CA GLY A 29 0.18 -28.69 24.04
C GLY A 29 0.45 -27.42 23.24
N LEU A 30 0.94 -26.34 23.86
CA LEU A 30 1.22 -25.08 23.17
C LEU A 30 2.18 -25.26 21.98
N LEU A 31 3.29 -25.99 22.21
CA LEU A 31 4.29 -26.23 21.16
C LEU A 31 3.90 -27.39 20.22
N SER A 32 3.30 -28.46 20.75
CA SER A 32 2.99 -29.65 19.96
C SER A 32 1.72 -29.52 19.11
N HIS A 33 0.71 -28.80 19.60
CA HIS A 33 -0.58 -28.64 18.93
C HIS A 33 -0.90 -27.18 18.62
N GLY A 34 -0.61 -26.26 19.54
CA GLY A 34 -0.89 -24.85 19.37
C GLY A 34 -0.13 -24.26 18.18
N PHE A 35 1.20 -24.37 18.18
CA PHE A 35 2.04 -23.78 17.15
C PHE A 35 1.79 -24.35 15.75
N PRO A 36 1.75 -25.68 15.52
CA PRO A 36 1.43 -26.22 14.21
C PRO A 36 0.04 -25.81 13.71
N ASN A 37 -0.96 -25.73 14.61
CA ASN A 37 -2.30 -25.31 14.22
C ASN A 37 -2.37 -23.81 13.87
N SER A 38 -1.62 -22.97 14.58
CA SER A 38 -1.48 -21.54 14.24
C SER A 38 -0.82 -21.34 12.88
N VAL A 39 0.25 -22.08 12.57
CA VAL A 39 0.89 -22.04 11.25
C VAL A 39 -0.09 -22.46 10.16
N LYS A 40 -0.83 -23.56 10.37
CA LYS A 40 -1.87 -24.00 9.42
C LYS A 40 -2.94 -22.94 9.18
N ARG A 41 -3.40 -22.26 10.24
CA ARG A 41 -4.37 -21.16 10.14
C ARG A 41 -3.83 -19.99 9.33
N ILE A 42 -2.60 -19.57 9.58
CA ILE A 42 -1.96 -18.49 8.83
C ILE A 42 -1.85 -18.90 7.35
N ALA A 43 -1.31 -20.08 7.08
CA ALA A 43 -1.14 -20.61 5.73
C ALA A 43 -2.47 -20.66 4.95
N SER A 44 -3.57 -21.09 5.58
CA SER A 44 -4.89 -21.12 4.93
C SER A 44 -5.42 -19.73 4.54
N MET A 45 -4.97 -18.67 5.21
CA MET A 45 -5.39 -17.30 4.95
C MET A 45 -4.48 -16.59 3.94
N LEU A 46 -3.22 -17.03 3.77
CA LEU A 46 -2.24 -16.37 2.91
C LEU A 46 -2.74 -16.18 1.47
N ILE A 47 -3.38 -17.19 0.88
CA ILE A 47 -3.88 -17.11 -0.51
C ILE A 47 -4.95 -16.03 -0.67
N ARG A 48 -5.71 -15.73 0.38
CA ARG A 48 -6.76 -14.71 0.33
C ARG A 48 -6.21 -13.31 0.55
N VAL A 49 -5.19 -13.19 1.39
CA VAL A 49 -4.68 -11.90 1.87
C VAL A 49 -3.49 -11.41 1.05
N VAL A 50 -2.55 -12.29 0.71
CA VAL A 50 -1.29 -11.90 0.05
C VAL A 50 -1.49 -11.33 -1.35
N PRO A 51 -2.34 -11.88 -2.25
CA PRO A 51 -2.47 -11.35 -3.61
C PRO A 51 -2.86 -9.87 -3.70
N PRO A 52 -3.91 -9.36 -3.02
CA PRO A 52 -4.24 -7.94 -3.12
C PRO A 52 -3.12 -7.04 -2.56
N PHE A 53 -2.43 -7.46 -1.48
CA PHE A 53 -1.29 -6.70 -0.95
C PHE A 53 -0.09 -6.70 -1.90
N ALA A 54 0.21 -7.84 -2.54
CA ALA A 54 1.28 -7.93 -3.52
C ALA A 54 1.01 -7.03 -4.73
N VAL A 55 -0.23 -7.02 -5.25
CA VAL A 55 -0.64 -6.14 -6.35
C VAL A 55 -0.52 -4.66 -5.93
N ALA A 56 -1.00 -4.30 -4.75
CA ALA A 56 -0.89 -2.93 -4.25
C ALA A 56 0.57 -2.47 -4.15
N TYR A 57 1.46 -3.35 -3.68
CA TYR A 57 2.89 -3.06 -3.59
C TYR A 57 3.54 -2.87 -4.98
N MET A 58 3.20 -3.74 -5.95
CA MET A 58 3.69 -3.61 -7.32
C MET A 58 3.24 -2.29 -7.97
N ILE A 59 2.00 -1.88 -7.75
CA ILE A 59 1.48 -0.59 -8.23
C ILE A 59 2.25 0.56 -7.61
N TYR A 60 2.41 0.57 -6.28
CA TYR A 60 3.13 1.61 -5.57
C TYR A 60 4.57 1.79 -6.11
N ASP A 61 5.33 0.70 -6.19
CA ASP A 61 6.71 0.73 -6.69
C ASP A 61 6.80 1.18 -8.16
N GLY A 62 5.87 0.70 -9.00
CA GLY A 62 5.79 1.09 -10.41
C GLY A 62 5.50 2.58 -10.61
N VAL A 63 4.52 3.11 -9.87
CA VAL A 63 4.12 4.53 -9.94
C VAL A 63 5.26 5.43 -9.45
N GLU A 64 5.89 5.11 -8.33
CA GLU A 64 6.97 5.92 -7.77
C GLU A 64 8.17 5.97 -8.74
N LYS A 65 8.59 4.83 -9.28
CA LYS A 65 9.66 4.76 -10.28
C LYS A 65 9.33 5.56 -11.55
N LYS A 66 8.09 5.47 -12.03
CA LYS A 66 7.65 6.22 -13.22
C LYS A 66 7.57 7.71 -12.96
N HIS A 67 7.08 8.12 -11.79
CA HIS A 67 7.04 9.51 -11.39
C HIS A 67 8.46 10.11 -11.38
N GLN A 68 9.42 9.43 -10.76
CA GLN A 68 10.82 9.85 -10.73
C GLN A 68 11.46 9.90 -12.12
N GLN A 69 11.11 8.98 -13.02
CA GLN A 69 11.58 9.01 -14.41
C GLN A 69 11.04 10.22 -15.18
N LEU A 70 9.74 10.52 -15.04
CA LEU A 70 9.08 11.62 -15.74
C LEU A 70 9.49 13.00 -15.23
N MET A 71 9.92 13.11 -13.97
CA MET A 71 10.48 14.35 -13.44
C MET A 71 11.89 14.67 -13.98
N ARG A 72 12.54 13.72 -14.66
CA ARG A 72 13.83 13.96 -15.30
C ARG A 72 13.62 14.56 -16.70
N LYS A 73 14.45 15.53 -17.05
CA LYS A 73 14.47 16.13 -18.38
C LYS A 73 14.86 15.08 -19.42
N ASN A 74 14.15 15.04 -20.55
CA ASN A 74 14.46 14.15 -21.67
C ASN A 74 15.48 14.84 -22.59
N PRO A 75 16.68 14.26 -22.82
CA PRO A 75 17.69 14.89 -23.67
C PRO A 75 17.25 15.05 -25.14
N ALA A 76 16.38 14.16 -25.63
CA ALA A 76 15.90 14.20 -27.02
C ALA A 76 15.05 15.44 -27.34
N ASP A 77 14.46 16.08 -26.32
CA ASP A 77 13.64 17.28 -26.51
C ASP A 77 14.50 18.52 -26.86
N TYR A 78 15.82 18.46 -26.67
CA TYR A 78 16.75 19.57 -26.89
C TYR A 78 17.59 19.42 -28.18
N GLU A 79 17.45 18.32 -28.93
CA GLU A 79 18.30 18.04 -30.11
C GLU A 79 18.08 19.04 -31.27
N ASN A 80 16.85 19.49 -31.47
CA ASN A 80 16.47 20.41 -32.56
C ASN A 80 16.29 21.86 -32.10
N ASP A 81 16.51 22.15 -30.82
CA ASP A 81 16.34 23.50 -30.25
C ASP A 81 17.34 24.49 -30.88
N HIS A 82 18.53 23.99 -31.24
CA HIS A 82 19.57 24.74 -31.96
C HIS A 82 19.18 25.08 -33.42
N LEU A 83 18.31 24.30 -34.07
CA LEU A 83 17.92 24.51 -35.47
C LEU A 83 16.78 25.53 -35.61
N PHE A 84 15.96 25.68 -34.57
CA PHE A 84 14.95 26.73 -34.52
C PHE A 84 15.64 28.12 -34.44
N GLN A 85 16.83 28.23 -33.81
CA GLN A 85 17.51 29.53 -33.54
C GLN A 85 17.99 30.18 -34.83
N VAL A 86 18.39 29.34 -35.77
CA VAL A 86 18.94 29.74 -37.07
C VAL A 86 17.83 30.15 -38.06
N THR A 87 16.62 29.62 -37.91
CA THR A 87 15.52 29.82 -38.89
C THR A 87 14.59 30.97 -38.52
N ASN A 88 14.43 31.31 -37.23
CA ASN A 88 13.62 32.43 -36.78
C ASN A 88 14.31 33.16 -35.61
N PRO A 89 15.19 34.16 -35.83
CA PRO A 89 15.98 34.81 -34.77
C PRO A 89 15.20 35.69 -33.77
N GLN A 90 13.87 35.65 -33.80
CA GLN A 90 12.98 36.55 -33.06
C GLN A 90 12.57 36.04 -31.67
N TYR A 91 12.78 34.76 -31.34
CA TYR A 91 12.37 34.20 -30.05
C TYR A 91 13.46 34.31 -28.97
N GLU A 92 14.74 34.25 -29.36
CA GLU A 92 15.83 34.32 -28.39
C GLU A 92 15.85 35.69 -27.69
N THR A 93 15.55 36.79 -28.40
CA THR A 93 15.44 38.13 -27.81
C THR A 93 14.20 38.31 -26.93
N ARG A 94 13.10 37.57 -27.18
CA ARG A 94 11.85 37.63 -26.39
C ARG A 94 12.06 37.03 -25.00
N ASP A 95 12.73 35.89 -24.90
CA ASP A 95 12.97 35.21 -23.61
C ASP A 95 13.85 36.04 -22.66
N TYR A 96 14.84 36.78 -23.19
CA TYR A 96 15.66 37.69 -22.38
C TYR A 96 14.92 38.97 -22.00
N SER A 97 14.09 39.54 -22.90
CA SER A 97 13.28 40.72 -22.59
C SER A 97 12.19 40.42 -21.56
N GLU A 98 11.54 39.26 -21.65
CA GLU A 98 10.46 38.86 -20.75
C GLU A 98 11.01 38.53 -19.35
N LYS A 99 12.20 37.93 -19.26
CA LYS A 99 12.91 37.78 -17.97
C LYS A 99 13.29 39.13 -17.36
N ALA A 100 13.80 40.08 -18.15
CA ALA A 100 14.15 41.42 -17.65
C ALA A 100 12.91 42.17 -17.13
N ASN A 101 11.80 42.13 -17.87
CA ASN A 101 10.54 42.77 -17.47
C ASN A 101 9.95 42.17 -16.19
N ASN A 102 10.03 40.84 -16.04
CA ASN A 102 9.56 40.16 -14.84
C ASN A 102 10.47 40.40 -13.62
N LEU A 103 11.77 40.59 -13.84
CA LEU A 103 12.72 40.97 -12.79
C LEU A 103 12.45 42.40 -12.28
N GLU A 104 12.15 43.35 -13.16
CA GLU A 104 11.81 44.73 -12.76
C GLU A 104 10.50 44.82 -11.95
N THR A 105 9.52 43.94 -12.21
CA THR A 105 8.26 43.88 -11.44
C THR A 105 8.34 43.20 -10.06
N THR A 106 9.49 42.63 -9.70
CA THR A 106 9.69 41.90 -8.43
C THR A 106 10.54 42.66 -7.40
N LEU A 107 11.00 43.86 -7.74
CA LEU A 107 11.69 44.75 -6.81
C LEU A 107 10.71 45.81 -6.28
N PRO A 108 10.55 45.97 -4.95
CA PRO A 108 9.73 47.03 -4.36
C PRO A 108 10.34 48.43 -4.55
#